data_AF-D7BF18-F1
#
_entry.id   AF-D7BF18-F1
#
_cell.length_a   1.000
_cell.length_b   1.000
_cell.length_c   1.000
_cell.angle_alpha   90.00
_cell.angle_beta   90.00
_cell.angle_gamma   90.00
#
_symmetry.space_group_name_H-M   'P 1'
#
loop_
_entity.id
_entity.type
_entity.pdbx_description
1 polymer ?
#
loop_
_entity_poly.entity_id
_entity_poly.type
_entity_poly.pdbx_seq_one_letter_code
_entity_poly.pdbx_strand_id
1 'polypeptide(L)'
;MPKAATRPAYVHRMDLHPLERIAAASPLTRDVLQRAWEELASQVKVLCPERHRAIQQAFALEDLPLEVLASYFMRETQRALEAFPIEQVAH
;
A
#
# COMPACT_ATOMS: atom_id res chain seq x y z
N MET A 1 19.74 41.08 -24.11
CA MET A 1 19.24 39.69 -24.24
C MET A 1 19.03 39.13 -22.85
N PRO A 2 17.80 38.83 -22.40
CA PRO A 2 17.60 38.27 -21.07
C PRO A 2 17.85 36.76 -21.10
N LYS A 3 18.76 36.32 -20.21
CA LYS A 3 19.11 34.93 -19.93
C LYS A 3 17.87 34.23 -19.35
N ALA A 4 17.30 33.29 -20.10
CA ALA A 4 16.18 32.48 -19.63
C ALA A 4 16.64 31.69 -18.40
N ALA A 5 16.10 32.07 -17.23
CA ALA A 5 16.29 31.31 -16.01
C ALA A 5 15.49 30.01 -16.17
N THR A 6 16.19 28.90 -16.42
CA THR A 6 15.63 27.56 -16.33
C THR A 6 15.17 27.34 -14.89
N ARG A 7 13.88 27.56 -14.63
CA ARG A 7 13.26 27.16 -13.37
C ARG A 7 13.42 25.64 -13.27
N PRO A 8 14.02 25.10 -12.20
CA PRO A 8 13.97 23.66 -11.99
C PRO A 8 12.50 23.30 -11.80
N ALA A 9 12.00 22.39 -12.65
CA ALA A 9 10.72 21.75 -12.43
C ALA A 9 10.86 20.92 -11.16
N TYR A 10 10.47 21.50 -10.02
CA TYR A 10 10.23 20.75 -8.80
C TYR A 10 9.01 19.87 -9.07
N VAL A 11 9.24 18.73 -9.71
CA VAL A 11 8.28 17.63 -9.66
C VAL A 11 8.31 17.18 -8.21
N HIS A 12 7.38 17.67 -7.40
CA HIS A 12 6.99 16.98 -6.18
C HIS A 12 6.58 15.57 -6.63
N ARG A 13 7.51 14.62 -6.60
CA ARG A 13 7.15 13.21 -6.50
C ARG A 13 6.54 13.08 -5.12
N MET A 14 5.23 13.30 -5.07
CA MET A 14 4.43 12.90 -3.94
C MET A 14 4.53 11.38 -3.95
N ASP A 15 5.39 10.83 -3.09
CA ASP A 15 5.50 9.39 -2.95
C ASP A 15 4.15 8.90 -2.43
N LEU A 16 3.31 8.43 -3.35
CA LEU A 16 1.98 7.94 -3.07
C LEU A 16 2.06 6.82 -2.04
N HIS A 17 1.09 6.78 -1.13
CA HIS A 17 0.99 5.69 -0.17
C HIS A 17 0.89 4.35 -0.93
N PRO A 18 1.44 3.22 -0.41
CA PRO A 18 1.46 1.95 -1.14
C PRO A 18 0.08 1.50 -1.68
N LEU A 19 -0.99 1.76 -0.92
CA LEU A 19 -2.37 1.47 -1.37
C LEU A 19 -2.83 2.36 -2.54
N GLU A 20 -2.44 3.63 -2.53
CA GLU A 20 -2.75 4.58 -3.62
C GLU A 20 -1.99 4.21 -4.90
N ARG A 21 -0.76 3.71 -4.77
CA ARG A 21 0.02 3.21 -5.92
C ARG A 21 -0.65 2.01 -6.59
N ILE A 22 -1.28 1.12 -5.82
CA ILE A 22 -2.04 0.00 -6.38
C ILE A 22 -3.29 0.50 -7.10
N ALA A 23 -4.05 1.41 -6.48
CA ALA A 23 -5.25 1.98 -7.09
C ALA A 23 -4.95 2.72 -8.41
N ALA A 24 -3.76 3.34 -8.52
CA ALA A 24 -3.31 4.05 -9.71
C ALA A 24 -2.57 3.17 -10.73
N ALA A 25 -2.26 1.91 -10.41
CA ALA A 25 -1.45 1.06 -11.27
C ALA A 25 -2.23 0.60 -12.52
N SER A 26 -1.67 0.88 -13.69
CA SER A 26 -2.18 0.35 -14.97
C SER A 26 -1.00 0.04 -15.91
N PRO A 27 -0.74 -1.23 -16.24
CA PRO A 27 -1.46 -2.43 -15.77
C PRO A 27 -1.15 -2.76 -14.31
N LEU A 28 -2.13 -3.32 -13.60
CA LEU A 28 -1.90 -3.95 -12.30
C LEU A 28 -1.14 -5.26 -12.51
N THR A 29 -0.10 -5.51 -11.71
CA THR A 29 0.68 -6.76 -11.75
C THR A 29 0.88 -7.34 -10.36
N ARG A 30 1.19 -8.64 -10.29
CA ARG A 30 1.48 -9.31 -9.01
C ARG A 30 2.70 -8.71 -8.32
N ASP A 31 3.70 -8.27 -9.08
CA ASP A 31 4.89 -7.57 -8.55
C ASP A 31 4.53 -6.23 -7.88
N VAL A 32 3.58 -5.48 -8.42
CA VAL A 32 3.11 -4.23 -7.81
C VAL A 32 2.48 -4.50 -6.44
N LEU A 33 1.62 -5.52 -6.36
CA LEU A 33 1.02 -5.95 -5.09
C LEU A 33 2.07 -6.46 -4.10
N GLN A 34 3.04 -7.25 -4.56
CA GLN A 34 4.09 -7.82 -3.73
C GLN A 34 4.98 -6.74 -3.11
N ARG A 35 5.40 -5.74 -3.89
CA ARG A 35 6.18 -4.60 -3.38
C ARG A 35 5.42 -3.78 -2.35
N ALA A 36 4.14 -3.49 -2.63
CA ALA A 36 3.30 -2.81 -1.67
C ALA A 36 3.13 -3.63 -0.38
N TRP A 37 3.01 -4.96 -0.49
CA TRP A 37 2.96 -5.83 0.68
C TRP A 37 4.25 -5.81 1.48
N GLU A 38 5.42 -5.88 0.85
CA GLU A 38 6.72 -5.79 1.53
C GLU A 38 6.86 -4.49 2.34
N GLU A 39 6.35 -3.38 1.81
CA GLU A 39 6.37 -2.09 2.50
C GLU A 39 5.40 -2.04 3.69
N LEU A 40 4.22 -2.67 3.57
CA LEU A 40 3.15 -2.58 4.56
C LEU A 40 3.14 -3.72 5.59
N ALA A 41 3.76 -4.86 5.28
CA ALA A 41 3.63 -6.10 6.05
C ALA A 41 4.02 -5.92 7.51
N SER A 42 5.16 -5.26 7.78
CA SER A 42 5.61 -5.02 9.15
C SER A 42 4.61 -4.19 9.94
N GLN A 43 4.10 -3.11 9.34
CA GLN A 43 3.11 -2.26 9.98
C GLN A 43 1.81 -3.03 10.23
N VAL A 44 1.27 -3.71 9.22
CA VAL A 44 0.06 -4.54 9.36
C VAL A 44 0.25 -5.64 10.40
N LYS A 45 1.44 -6.24 10.52
CA LYS A 45 1.75 -7.26 11.54
C LYS A 45 1.68 -6.69 12.95
N VAL A 46 2.27 -5.51 13.17
CA VAL A 46 2.25 -4.83 14.47
C VAL A 46 0.83 -4.42 14.82
N LEU A 47 0.11 -3.90 13.83
CA LEU A 47 -1.23 -3.39 14.04
C LEU A 47 -2.24 -4.54 14.23
N CYS A 48 -2.39 -5.38 13.22
CA CYS A 48 -3.36 -6.47 13.22
C CYS A 48 -2.73 -7.79 12.75
N PRO A 49 -2.15 -8.59 13.67
CA PRO A 49 -1.47 -9.84 13.33
C PRO A 49 -2.35 -10.85 12.59
N GLU A 50 -3.66 -10.87 12.89
CA GLU A 50 -4.63 -11.75 12.22
C GLU A 50 -4.77 -11.39 10.75
N ARG A 51 -4.90 -10.10 10.44
CA ARG A 51 -4.98 -9.60 9.06
C ARG A 51 -3.66 -9.81 8.32
N HIS A 52 -2.52 -9.63 8.99
CA HIS A 52 -1.23 -9.96 8.38
C HIS A 52 -1.18 -11.42 7.91
N ARG A 53 -1.58 -12.38 8.75
CA ARG A 53 -1.61 -13.80 8.39
C ARG A 53 -2.57 -14.07 7.23
N ALA A 54 -3.76 -13.47 7.27
CA ALA A 54 -4.76 -13.66 6.23
C ALA A 54 -4.30 -13.13 4.86
N ILE A 55 -3.65 -11.95 4.84
CA ILE A 55 -3.03 -11.39 3.63
C ILE A 55 -1.90 -12.30 3.14
N GLN A 56 -1.00 -12.74 4.03
CA GLN A 56 0.08 -13.66 3.67
C GLN A 56 -0.43 -14.95 3.03
N GLN A 57 -1.52 -15.52 3.58
CA GLN A 57 -2.17 -16.69 3.01
C GLN A 57 -2.77 -16.42 1.63
N ALA A 58 -3.39 -15.25 1.41
CA ALA A 58 -3.93 -14.87 0.11
C ALA A 58 -2.83 -14.78 -0.98
N PHE A 59 -1.66 -14.23 -0.65
CA PHE A 59 -0.52 -14.19 -1.58
C PHE A 59 0.02 -15.58 -1.96
N ALA A 60 -0.10 -16.55 -1.05
CA ALA A 60 0.32 -17.94 -1.26
C ALA A 60 -0.64 -18.75 -2.15
N LEU A 61 -1.83 -18.24 -2.47
CA LEU A 61 -2.75 -18.88 -3.41
C LEU A 61 -2.31 -18.59 -4.84
N GLU A 62 -1.84 -19.62 -5.55
CA GLU A 62 -1.33 -19.50 -6.93
C GLU A 62 -2.46 -19.22 -7.94
N ASP A 63 -3.63 -19.81 -7.73
CA ASP A 63 -4.78 -19.70 -8.65
C ASP A 63 -5.71 -18.52 -8.36
N LEU A 64 -5.35 -17.64 -7.41
CA LEU A 64 -6.20 -16.50 -7.06
C LEU A 64 -6.12 -15.42 -8.15
N PRO A 65 -7.25 -15.02 -8.79
CA PRO A 65 -7.23 -13.99 -9.81
C PRO A 65 -6.64 -12.68 -9.27
N LEU A 66 -5.82 -12.01 -10.08
CA LEU A 66 -5.07 -10.83 -9.66
C LEU A 66 -5.95 -9.71 -9.09
N GLU A 67 -7.09 -9.43 -9.74
CA GLU A 67 -8.05 -8.42 -9.30
C GLU A 67 -8.69 -8.77 -7.94
N VAL A 68 -8.92 -10.07 -7.70
CA VAL A 68 -9.46 -10.56 -6.44
C VAL A 68 -8.42 -10.43 -5.33
N LEU A 69 -7.16 -10.80 -5.61
CA LEU A 69 -6.03 -10.60 -4.70
C LEU A 69 -5.85 -9.12 -4.36
N ALA A 70 -5.87 -8.24 -5.36
CA ALA A 70 -5.73 -6.79 -5.18
C ALA A 70 -6.86 -6.22 -4.31
N SER A 71 -8.11 -6.54 -4.64
CA SER A 71 -9.28 -6.07 -3.88
C SER A 71 -9.26 -6.56 -2.43
N TYR A 72 -8.90 -7.83 -2.22
CA TYR A 72 -8.74 -8.40 -0.89
C TYR A 72 -7.61 -7.72 -0.11
N PHE A 73 -6.43 -7.61 -0.72
CA PHE A 73 -5.25 -6.98 -0.14
C PHE A 73 -5.54 -5.55 0.31
N MET A 74 -6.12 -4.73 -0.57
CA MET A 74 -6.44 -3.33 -0.27
C MET A 74 -7.42 -3.22 0.91
N ARG A 75 -8.50 -4.00 0.89
CA ARG A 75 -9.52 -3.98 1.94
C ARG A 75 -8.96 -4.41 3.29
N GLU A 76 -8.24 -5.53 3.34
CA GLU A 76 -7.74 -6.04 4.62
C GLU A 76 -6.62 -5.18 5.18
N THR A 77 -5.77 -4.60 4.33
CA THR A 77 -4.74 -3.65 4.75
C THR A 77 -5.38 -2.38 5.30
N GLN A 78 -6.33 -1.78 4.57
CA GLN A 78 -7.02 -0.57 5.03
C GLN A 78 -7.66 -0.77 6.40
N ARG A 79 -8.36 -1.90 6.59
CA ARG A 79 -8.94 -2.26 7.89
C ARG A 79 -7.89 -2.46 8.98
N ALA A 80 -6.72 -3.00 8.67
CA ALA A 80 -5.64 -3.13 9.65
C ALA A 80 -5.09 -1.77 10.09
N LEU A 81 -5.00 -0.82 9.16
CA LEU A 81 -4.55 0.55 9.42
C LEU A 81 -5.61 1.38 10.16
N GLU A 82 -6.90 1.17 9.86
CA GLU A 82 -8.02 1.86 10.52
C GLU A 82 -8.36 1.29 11.90
N ALA A 83 -8.14 0.00 12.14
CA ALA A 83 -8.46 -0.67 13.40
C ALA A 83 -7.57 -0.26 14.58
N PHE A 84 -6.67 0.73 14.42
CA PHE A 84 -5.98 1.37 15.53
C PHE A 84 -6.78 2.56 16.03
N PRO A 85 -7.55 2.42 17.12
CA PRO A 85 -8.11 3.58 17.78
C PRO A 85 -6.97 4.44 18.33
N ILE A 86 -7.04 5.74 18.03
CA ILE A 86 -6.30 6.80 18.71
C ILE A 86 -6.91 6.95 20.12
N GLU A 87 -6.84 5.92 20.98
CA GLU A 87 -7.42 5.96 22.33
C GLU A 87 -6.56 5.21 23.38
N GLN A 88 -5.23 5.24 23.27
CA GLN A 88 -4.35 4.83 24.37
C GLN A 88 -3.19 5.81 24.62
N VAL A 89 -3.50 7.12 24.63
CA VAL A 89 -2.64 8.15 25.23
C VAL A 89 -3.50 9.08 26.08
N ALA A 90 -4.11 8.52 27.14
CA ALA A 90 -4.66 9.29 28.26
C ALA A 90 -4.87 8.36 29.46
N HIS A 91 -3.77 7.90 30.05
CA HIS A 91 -3.74 7.44 31.43
C HIS A 91 -2.57 8.08 32.15
#